data_AF-A0A8S2VFV4-F1
#
_entry.id   AF-A0A8S2VFV4-F1
#
_cell.length_a   1.000
_cell.length_b   1.000
_cell.length_c   1.000
_cell.angle_alpha   90.00
_cell.angle_beta   90.00
_cell.angle_gamma   90.00
#
_symmetry.space_group_name_H-M   'P 1'
#
loop_
_entity.id
_entity.type
_entity.pdbx_description
1 polymer ?
#
loop_
_entity_poly.entity_id
_entity_poly.type
_entity_poly.pdbx_seq_one_letter_code
_entity_poly.pdbx_strand_id
1 'polypeptide(L)'
;PSRPTVANRLKQLYTSKQDQLKDELFHIDFISLTTDMWRSSRRRSFVVITAHYTDQQYRAKSIILSFKEFRRRHFSRRICPFDTNHRTI
;
A
#
# COMPACT_ATOMS: atom_id res chain seq x y z
N PRO A 1 9.70 -28.29 -6.75
CA PRO A 1 8.83 -27.87 -5.62
C PRO A 1 7.37 -27.82 -6.09
N SER A 2 6.40 -28.19 -5.25
CA SER A 2 4.99 -28.20 -5.65
C SER A 2 4.34 -26.81 -5.49
N ARG A 3 3.20 -26.58 -6.17
CA ARG A 3 2.40 -25.36 -6.04
C ARG A 3 2.14 -24.95 -4.57
N PRO A 4 1.67 -25.84 -3.67
CA PRO A 4 1.46 -25.46 -2.27
C PRO A 4 2.77 -25.11 -1.55
N THR A 5 3.88 -25.79 -1.84
CA THR A 5 5.18 -25.44 -1.25
C THR A 5 5.61 -24.03 -1.64
N VAL A 6 5.48 -23.66 -2.91
CA VAL A 6 5.82 -22.30 -3.38
C VAL A 6 4.90 -21.25 -2.77
N ALA A 7 3.59 -21.51 -2.72
CA ALA A 7 2.61 -20.60 -2.14
C ALA A 7 2.88 -20.35 -0.65
N ASN A 8 3.21 -21.39 0.12
CA ASN A 8 3.54 -21.25 1.54
C ASN A 8 4.83 -20.46 1.75
N ARG A 9 5.87 -20.74 0.96
CA ARG A 9 7.12 -19.95 0.99
C ARG A 9 6.88 -18.49 0.65
N LEU A 10 6.05 -18.20 -0.35
CA LEU A 10 5.71 -16.82 -0.73
C LEU A 10 4.98 -16.08 0.40
N LYS A 11 4.04 -16.74 1.08
CA LYS A 11 3.36 -16.17 2.26
C LYS A 11 4.35 -15.84 3.38
N GLN A 12 5.27 -16.76 3.68
CA GLN A 12 6.29 -16.54 4.72
C GLN A 12 7.22 -15.39 4.35
N LEU A 13 7.69 -15.34 3.10
CA LEU A 13 8.51 -14.23 2.60
C LEU A 13 7.79 -12.90 2.67
N TYR A 14 6.51 -12.87 2.31
CA TYR A 14 5.68 -11.68 2.40
C TYR A 14 5.58 -11.18 3.85
N THR A 15 5.23 -12.04 4.80
CA THR A 15 5.13 -11.65 6.23
C THR A 15 6.46 -11.16 6.76
N SER A 16 7.56 -11.90 6.49
CA SER A 16 8.90 -11.51 6.91
C SER A 16 9.31 -10.14 6.34
N LYS A 17 9.01 -9.87 5.07
CA LYS A 17 9.28 -8.57 4.45
C LYS A 17 8.39 -7.47 5.01
N GLN A 18 7.14 -7.76 5.31
CA GLN A 18 6.23 -6.80 5.92
C GLN A 18 6.72 -6.37 7.30
N ASP A 19 7.21 -7.30 8.12
CA ASP A 19 7.73 -6.96 9.45
C ASP A 19 9.04 -6.15 9.36
N GLN A 20 9.96 -6.55 8.47
CA GLN A 20 11.16 -5.75 8.17
C GLN A 20 10.82 -4.31 7.74
N LEU A 21 9.81 -4.13 6.90
CA LEU A 21 9.38 -2.81 6.46
C LEU A 21 8.75 -1.98 7.58
N LYS A 22 8.00 -2.60 8.51
CA LYS A 22 7.46 -1.87 9.67
C LYS A 22 8.59 -1.36 10.55
N ASP A 23 9.58 -2.22 10.82
CA ASP A 23 10.74 -1.85 11.63
C ASP A 23 11.56 -0.76 10.95
N GLU A 24 11.76 -0.86 9.63
CA GLU A 24 12.44 0.19 8.85
C GLU A 24 11.69 1.52 8.92
N LEU A 25 10.39 1.52 8.62
CA LEU A 25 9.55 2.71 8.60
C LEU A 25 9.39 3.36 9.99
N PHE A 26 9.52 2.59 11.07
CA PHE A 26 9.48 3.12 12.44
C PHE A 26 10.60 4.14 12.71
N HIS A 27 11.73 4.02 12.02
CA HIS A 27 12.91 4.88 12.19
C HIS A 27 12.99 6.01 11.15
N ILE A 28 11.95 6.21 10.35
CA ILE A 28 11.91 7.24 9.31
C ILE A 28 11.14 8.45 9.82
N ASP A 29 11.81 9.61 9.84
CA ASP A 29 11.20 10.87 10.31
C ASP A 29 10.18 11.44 9.33
N PHE A 30 10.46 11.30 8.02
CA PHE A 30 9.65 11.90 6.96
C PHE A 30 9.32 10.91 5.85
N ILE A 31 8.04 10.79 5.54
CA ILE A 31 7.51 9.91 4.51
C ILE A 31 6.51 10.68 3.64
N SER A 32 6.62 10.54 2.33
CA SER A 32 5.67 11.03 1.34
C SER A 32 4.87 9.87 0.79
N LEU A 33 3.55 10.03 0.69
CA LEU A 33 2.67 9.01 0.13
C LEU A 33 2.14 9.47 -1.23
N THR A 34 2.22 8.59 -2.22
CA THR A 34 1.53 8.75 -3.50
C THR A 34 0.46 7.68 -3.62
N THR A 35 -0.65 8.04 -4.29
CA THR A 35 -1.67 7.07 -4.68
C THR A 35 -1.82 7.13 -6.18
N ASP A 36 -1.62 6.00 -6.85
CA ASP A 36 -1.91 5.85 -8.28
C ASP A 36 -3.17 5.00 -8.45
N MET A 37 -4.08 5.48 -9.30
CA MET A 37 -5.32 4.79 -9.61
C MET A 37 -5.52 4.74 -11.11
N TRP A 38 -5.57 3.53 -11.67
CA TRP A 38 -5.81 3.32 -13.09
C TRP A 38 -6.88 2.26 -13.33
N ARG A 39 -7.37 2.24 -14.58
CA ARG A 39 -8.26 1.20 -15.07
C ARG A 39 -7.53 0.40 -16.14
N SER A 40 -7.47 -0.91 -15.97
CA SER A 40 -6.94 -1.83 -16.97
C SER A 40 -7.84 -1.91 -18.21
N SER A 41 -7.28 -2.38 -19.31
CA SER A 41 -8.03 -2.70 -20.55
C SER A 41 -9.20 -3.67 -20.32
N ARG A 42 -9.13 -4.51 -19.28
CA ARG A 42 -10.18 -5.46 -18.88
C ARG A 42 -11.22 -4.84 -17.91
N ARG A 43 -11.35 -3.51 -17.87
CA ARG A 43 -12.29 -2.76 -17.01
C ARG A 43 -12.12 -3.01 -15.50
N ARG A 44 -10.98 -3.56 -15.07
CA ARG A 44 -10.63 -3.65 -13.64
C ARG A 44 -9.91 -2.40 -13.22
N SER A 45 -10.35 -1.79 -12.14
CA SER A 45 -9.69 -0.63 -11.56
C SER A 45 -8.74 -1.08 -10.45
N PHE A 46 -7.59 -0.43 -10.36
CA PHE A 46 -6.58 -0.70 -9.34
C PHE A 46 -6.25 0.59 -8.62
N VAL A 47 -5.90 0.46 -7.34
CA VAL A 47 -5.36 1.54 -6.52
C VAL A 47 -4.11 1.04 -5.83
N VAL A 48 -3.05 1.85 -5.89
CA VAL A 48 -1.77 1.58 -5.26
C VAL A 48 -1.38 2.73 -4.38
N ILE A 49 -0.92 2.42 -3.17
CA ILE A 49 -0.33 3.39 -2.25
C ILE A 49 1.17 3.09 -2.21
N THR A 50 1.98 4.09 -2.57
CA THR A 50 3.44 4.01 -2.54
C THR A 50 3.97 5.01 -1.52
N ALA A 51 4.85 4.54 -0.64
CA ALA A 51 5.61 5.37 0.26
C ALA A 51 6.97 5.72 -0.35
N HIS A 52 7.35 6.98 -0.22
CA HIS A 52 8.64 7.53 -0.62
C HIS A 52 9.31 8.13 0.60
N TYR A 53 10.54 7.71 0.90
CA TYR A 53 11.30 8.22 2.04
C TYR A 53 12.79 8.11 1.77
N THR A 54 13.59 8.75 2.62
CA THR A 54 15.05 8.62 2.63
C THR A 54 15.44 7.74 3.80
N ASP A 55 16.21 6.68 3.57
CA ASP A 55 16.67 5.80 4.65
C ASP A 55 17.82 6.43 5.47
N GLN A 56 18.23 5.74 6.54
CA GLN A 56 19.31 6.18 7.42
C GLN A 56 20.68 6.32 6.72
N GLN A 57 20.82 5.75 5.51
CA GLN A 57 22.02 5.88 4.67
C GLN A 57 21.85 6.95 3.59
N TYR A 58 20.87 7.84 3.74
CA TYR A 58 20.55 8.92 2.80
C TYR A 58 20.15 8.44 1.41
N ARG A 59 19.58 7.24 1.30
CA ARG A 59 19.14 6.67 0.02
C ARG A 59 17.64 6.85 -0.13
N ALA A 60 17.22 7.42 -1.26
CA ALA A 60 15.82 7.50 -1.62
C ALA A 60 15.26 6.09 -1.87
N LYS A 61 14.15 5.77 -1.19
CA LYS A 61 13.40 4.52 -1.34
C LYS A 61 11.97 4.79 -1.74
N SER A 62 11.42 3.86 -2.53
CA SER A 62 10.01 3.84 -2.92
C SER A 62 9.47 2.43 -2.72
N ILE A 63 8.48 2.26 -1.86
CA ILE A 63 7.90 0.95 -1.52
C ILE A 63 6.38 0.97 -1.67
N ILE A 64 5.82 -0.14 -2.16
CA ILE A 64 4.36 -0.30 -2.24
C ILE A 64 3.85 -0.75 -0.87
N LEU A 65 3.00 0.07 -0.25
CA LEU A 65 2.33 -0.26 1.01
C LEU A 65 1.03 -1.05 0.78
N SER A 66 0.35 -0.76 -0.33
CA SER A 66 -0.89 -1.45 -0.67
C SER A 66 -1.10 -1.48 -2.17
N PHE A 67 -1.55 -2.62 -2.68
CA PHE A 67 -2.00 -2.81 -4.05
C PHE A 67 -3.33 -3.54 -4.00
N LYS A 68 -4.41 -2.91 -4.49
CA LYS A 68 -5.75 -3.50 -4.44
C LYS A 68 -6.50 -3.31 -5.75
N GLU A 69 -7.23 -4.35 -6.15
CA GLU A 69 -8.29 -4.20 -7.15
C GLU A 69 -9.44 -3.39 -6.52
N PHE A 70 -9.70 -2.21 -7.07
CA PHE A 70 -10.79 -1.34 -6.66
C PHE A 70 -12.07 -1.74 -7.38
N ARG A 71 -12.89 -2.57 -6.73
CA ARG A 71 -14.12 -3.12 -7.30
C ARG A 71 -15.34 -2.19 -7.24
N ARG A 72 -15.21 -0.98 -6.69
CA ARG A 72 -16.35 -0.07 -6.46
C ARG A 72 -16.40 1.10 -7.45
N ARG A 73 -17.57 1.74 -7.56
CA ARG A 73 -17.78 2.94 -8.38
C ARG A 73 -16.91 4.09 -7.83
N HIS A 74 -16.15 4.73 -8.71
CA HIS A 74 -15.11 5.74 -8.42
C HIS A 74 -15.70 7.05 -7.87
N PHE A 75 -16.13 7.09 -6.61
CA PHE A 75 -16.48 8.33 -5.90
C PHE A 75 -15.35 8.71 -4.95
N SER A 76 -14.87 9.95 -5.04
CA SER A 76 -13.82 10.55 -4.18
C SER A 76 -14.07 10.30 -2.69
N ARG A 77 -15.33 10.43 -2.26
CA ARG A 77 -15.82 10.15 -0.89
C ARG A 77 -15.53 8.73 -0.36
N ARG A 78 -15.19 7.77 -1.23
CA ARG A 78 -14.91 6.38 -0.85
C ARG A 78 -13.43 6.00 -0.92
N ILE A 79 -12.58 6.89 -1.42
CA ILE A 79 -11.13 6.74 -1.44
C ILE A 79 -10.52 7.23 -0.11
N CYS A 80 -11.16 8.21 0.53
CA CYS A 80 -10.80 8.72 1.86
C CYS A 80 -12.01 8.57 2.82
N PRO A 81 -12.09 7.52 3.66
CA PRO A 81 -13.22 7.32 4.58
C PRO A 81 -13.18 8.20 5.85
N PHE A 82 -12.41 9.30 5.86
CA PHE A 82 -12.46 10.30 6.94
C PHE A 82 -13.56 11.33 6.66
N ASP A 83 -14.81 10.89 6.64
CA ASP A 83 -15.98 11.77 6.74
C ASP A 83 -16.43 11.71 8.21
N THR A 84 -15.73 12.46 9.06
CA THR A 84 -16.09 12.64 10.46
C THR A 84 -17.43 13.36 10.52
N ASN A 85 -18.41 12.71 11.13
CA ASN A 85 -19.61 13.29 11.74
C ASN A 85 -19.34 14.73 12.20
N HIS A 86 -19.63 15.72 11.36
CA HIS A 86 -19.82 17.09 11.82
C HIS A 86 -21.19 17.12 12.45
N ARG A 87 -21.19 16.96 13.78
CA ARG A 87 -22.30 17.30 14.65
C ARG A 87 -22.68 18.75 14.33
N THR A 88 -23.88 18.93 13.80
CA THR A 88 -24.57 20.23 13.78
C THR A 88 -24.79 20.65 15.24
N ILE A 89 -24.32 21.86 15.56
CA ILE A 89 -24.68 22.59 16.78
C ILE A 89 -26.10 23.14 16.56
#